data_AF-A0A931MCX7-F1
#
_entry.id   AF-A0A931MCX7-F1
#
_cell.length_a   1.000
_cell.length_b   1.000
_cell.length_c   1.000
_cell.angle_alpha   90.00
_cell.angle_beta   90.00
_cell.angle_gamma   90.00
#
_symmetry.space_group_name_H-M   'P 1'
#
loop_
_entity.id
_entity.type
_entity.pdbx_description
1 polymer ?
#
loop_
_entity_poly.entity_id
_entity_poly.type
_entity_poly.pdbx_seq_one_letter_code
_entity_poly.pdbx_strand_id
1 'polypeptide(L)'
;KIAIDDFGAGYGGLKMLSMIEPDFVKIDRYFISNIDKATVKFNLVDSMASACHRLGIKVIAEGIEQEEELKTVMNMGIALLQGYYLHKPSPVLNGDRAQISMLHNKSASCCMQNDELCFIGDIAHNITPIHPSGDIWSAFNRFVEDPAIRVIPVVDDSRIVGILHRNRFLENSILGNYGFAMHLNATKRIHDLMEQPSMIVDANTTLEDVAQRIQSRKSEFLYDDICITKNGKYHGMVAVHILLNAITERSLILARNANPLSGLPGNESIQREINKRISQNMHFDVCYIDINNFKPYNDHYGFEKGDTVIKTLSCIIEDSLKPEDFDSSFAGHIGGDDFIVIMPPQISLPVCEKIISSFESTLPVLHDTEDHGKGYYISKNRRDEKETFNLLSISIGIVSAEVHKIKSFAQLASIATEVKKAAKVQSASGKGSSIVRDRRLME
;
A
#
# COMPACT_ATOMS: atom_id res chain seq x y z
N LYS A 1 2.58 29.91 12.98
CA LYS A 1 2.60 29.13 11.74
C LYS A 1 3.14 30.00 10.63
N ILE A 2 4.03 29.48 9.79
CA ILE A 2 4.70 30.22 8.72
C ILE A 2 4.21 29.68 7.38
N ALA A 3 3.89 30.58 6.45
CA ALA A 3 3.51 30.25 5.09
C ALA A 3 4.45 30.94 4.10
N ILE A 4 4.87 30.22 3.05
CA ILE A 4 5.53 30.81 1.89
C ILE A 4 4.47 31.03 0.81
N ASP A 5 4.38 32.27 0.34
CA ASP A 5 3.52 32.66 -0.77
C ASP A 5 4.26 32.67 -2.11
N ASP A 6 3.53 32.58 -3.22
CA ASP A 6 4.04 32.61 -4.60
C ASP A 6 5.15 31.57 -4.88
N PHE A 7 5.01 30.37 -4.33
CA PHE A 7 6.02 29.32 -4.48
C PHE A 7 6.10 28.83 -5.93
N GLY A 8 7.29 28.97 -6.50
CA GLY A 8 7.59 28.67 -7.91
C GLY A 8 7.67 29.91 -8.79
N ALA A 9 7.16 31.07 -8.35
CA ALA A 9 7.32 32.35 -9.04
C ALA A 9 8.54 33.11 -8.48
N GLY A 10 9.73 32.86 -9.06
CA GLY A 10 10.95 33.64 -8.77
C GLY A 10 12.10 32.88 -8.08
N TYR A 11 13.19 33.59 -7.77
CA TYR A 11 14.51 33.02 -7.42
C TYR A 11 14.67 32.52 -5.96
N GLY A 12 13.59 32.41 -5.17
CA GLY A 12 13.68 32.20 -3.71
C GLY A 12 13.05 30.92 -3.15
N GLY A 13 12.17 30.24 -3.88
CA GLY A 13 11.26 29.23 -3.32
C GLY A 13 11.98 28.10 -2.58
N LEU A 14 12.77 27.29 -3.27
CA LEU A 14 13.41 26.10 -2.69
C LEU A 14 14.42 26.44 -1.59
N LYS A 15 15.12 27.58 -1.71
CA LYS A 15 16.07 28.04 -0.70
C LYS A 15 15.36 28.46 0.59
N MET A 16 14.22 29.16 0.48
CA MET A 16 13.38 29.54 1.61
C MET A 16 12.78 28.32 2.31
N LEU A 17 12.38 27.33 1.53
CA LEU A 17 11.81 26.07 2.03
C LEU A 17 12.80 25.31 2.92
N SER A 18 14.10 25.36 2.60
CA SER A 18 15.18 24.79 3.42
C SER A 18 15.59 25.63 4.63
N MET A 19 15.33 26.94 4.65
CA MET A 19 15.79 27.84 5.72
C MET A 19 14.73 28.12 6.79
N ILE A 20 13.45 28.03 6.42
CA ILE A 20 12.34 28.55 7.22
C ILE A 20 11.44 27.44 7.77
N GLU A 21 11.51 26.22 7.22
CA GLU A 21 10.66 25.06 7.60
C GLU A 21 9.17 25.46 7.76
N PRO A 22 8.53 25.96 6.69
CA PRO A 22 7.20 26.55 6.80
C PRO A 22 6.12 25.48 7.07
N ASP A 23 5.06 25.85 7.78
CA ASP A 23 3.87 25.01 7.92
C ASP A 23 3.09 24.89 6.60
N PHE A 24 3.15 25.92 5.76
CA PHE A 24 2.39 26.00 4.50
C PHE A 24 3.22 26.51 3.33
N VAL A 25 2.92 25.99 2.14
CA VAL A 25 3.45 26.48 0.86
C VAL A 25 2.28 26.71 -0.10
N LYS A 26 2.15 27.94 -0.61
CA LYS A 26 1.16 28.29 -1.65
C LYS A 26 1.84 28.21 -3.02
N ILE A 27 1.41 27.27 -3.86
CA ILE A 27 1.88 27.14 -5.24
C ILE A 27 1.21 28.21 -6.10
N ASP A 28 2.04 28.99 -6.79
CA ASP A 28 1.60 30.11 -7.60
C ASP A 28 0.61 29.71 -8.72
N ARG A 29 -0.34 30.59 -8.99
CA ARG A 29 -1.38 30.43 -10.02
C ARG A 29 -0.83 30.07 -11.40
N TYR A 30 0.36 30.54 -11.76
CA TYR A 30 1.01 30.22 -13.03
C TYR A 30 1.12 28.71 -13.27
N PHE A 31 1.41 27.93 -12.23
CA PHE A 31 1.54 26.47 -12.33
C PHE A 31 0.21 25.75 -12.33
N ILE A 32 -0.79 26.29 -11.64
CA ILE A 32 -2.13 25.69 -11.51
C ILE A 32 -2.98 25.94 -12.76
N SER A 33 -2.82 27.09 -13.41
CA SER A 33 -3.62 27.43 -14.59
C SER A 33 -3.35 26.50 -15.78
N ASN A 34 -4.42 25.92 -16.32
CA ASN A 34 -4.46 24.92 -17.39
C ASN A 34 -3.57 23.70 -17.13
N ILE A 35 -3.40 23.31 -15.86
CA ILE A 35 -2.59 22.15 -15.47
C ILE A 35 -3.13 20.83 -16.03
N ASP A 36 -4.44 20.74 -16.25
CA ASP A 36 -5.14 19.62 -16.87
C ASP A 36 -4.69 19.38 -18.32
N LYS A 37 -4.23 20.43 -19.01
CA LYS A 37 -3.81 20.38 -20.43
C LYS A 37 -2.29 20.39 -20.62
N ALA A 38 -1.52 20.70 -19.58
CA ALA A 38 -0.09 20.95 -19.69
C ALA A 38 0.73 19.95 -18.87
N THR A 39 1.20 18.89 -19.53
CA THR A 39 1.99 17.79 -18.92
C THR A 39 3.22 18.27 -18.15
N VAL A 40 3.90 19.31 -18.64
CA VAL A 40 5.07 19.89 -17.94
C VAL A 40 4.67 20.53 -16.61
N LYS A 41 3.56 21.26 -16.58
CA LYS A 41 3.03 21.87 -15.35
C LYS A 41 2.56 20.80 -14.36
N PHE A 42 1.85 19.79 -14.87
CA PHE A 42 1.43 18.64 -14.08
C PHE A 42 2.61 18.01 -13.34
N ASN A 43 3.67 17.63 -14.07
CA ASN A 43 4.84 16.97 -13.49
C ASN A 43 5.60 17.85 -12.50
N LEU A 44 5.69 19.17 -12.76
CA LEU A 44 6.33 20.13 -11.86
C LEU A 44 5.56 20.27 -10.54
N VAL A 45 4.24 20.46 -10.61
CA VAL A 45 3.39 20.59 -9.43
C VAL A 45 3.36 19.30 -8.64
N ASP A 46 3.25 18.14 -9.29
CA ASP A 46 3.30 16.84 -8.63
C ASP A 46 4.62 16.62 -7.88
N SER A 47 5.75 16.97 -8.52
CA SER A 47 7.08 16.90 -7.90
C SER A 47 7.22 17.84 -6.69
N MET A 48 6.73 19.09 -6.82
CA MET A 48 6.75 20.08 -5.74
C MET A 48 5.85 19.68 -4.57
N ALA A 49 4.64 19.22 -4.85
CA ALA A 49 3.68 18.78 -3.85
C ALA A 49 4.20 17.56 -3.10
N SER A 50 4.72 16.56 -3.83
CA SER A 50 5.36 15.39 -3.25
C SER A 50 6.55 15.74 -2.36
N ALA A 51 7.39 16.70 -2.76
CA ALA A 51 8.50 17.18 -1.94
C ALA A 51 8.02 17.85 -0.64
N CYS A 52 7.01 18.72 -0.73
CA CYS A 52 6.42 19.37 0.44
C CYS A 52 5.77 18.36 1.40
N HIS A 53 5.04 17.38 0.88
CA HIS A 53 4.42 16.32 1.70
C HIS A 53 5.45 15.48 2.46
N ARG A 54 6.58 15.13 1.82
CA ARG A 54 7.69 14.44 2.49
C ARG A 54 8.32 15.25 3.63
N LEU A 55 8.28 16.58 3.51
CA LEU A 55 8.76 17.51 4.53
C LEU A 55 7.69 17.87 5.58
N GLY A 56 6.49 17.26 5.50
CA GLY A 56 5.38 17.56 6.42
C GLY A 56 4.72 18.93 6.20
N ILE A 57 5.02 19.58 5.08
CA ILE A 57 4.56 20.93 4.73
C ILE A 57 3.21 20.82 4.02
N LYS A 58 2.24 21.63 4.44
CA LYS A 58 0.92 21.66 3.81
C LYS A 58 0.92 22.51 2.55
N VAL A 59 0.51 21.91 1.45
CA VAL A 59 0.47 22.59 0.15
C VAL A 59 -0.90 23.21 -0.08
N ILE A 60 -0.90 24.44 -0.59
CA ILE A 60 -2.07 25.18 -1.03
C ILE A 60 -1.93 25.43 -2.53
N ALA A 61 -2.89 25.00 -3.34
CA ALA A 61 -2.92 25.36 -4.75
C ALA A 61 -3.70 26.65 -4.96
N GLU A 62 -3.06 27.66 -5.56
CA GLU A 62 -3.66 28.95 -5.82
C GLU A 62 -4.13 29.12 -7.27
N GLY A 63 -5.20 29.89 -7.46
CA GLY A 63 -5.64 30.35 -8.77
C GLY A 63 -6.45 29.33 -9.56
N ILE A 64 -7.17 28.44 -8.87
CA ILE A 64 -8.09 27.49 -9.48
C ILE A 64 -9.30 28.23 -10.05
N GLU A 65 -9.47 28.17 -11.37
CA GLU A 65 -10.55 28.86 -12.08
C GLU A 65 -11.48 27.90 -12.81
N GLN A 66 -11.06 26.66 -13.04
CA GLN A 66 -11.85 25.62 -13.70
C GLN A 66 -12.01 24.36 -12.83
N GLU A 67 -13.05 23.59 -13.11
CA GLU A 67 -13.33 22.32 -12.43
C GLU A 67 -12.28 21.25 -12.74
N GLU A 68 -11.74 21.26 -13.97
CA GLU A 68 -10.71 20.32 -14.42
C GLU A 68 -9.37 20.55 -13.69
N GLU A 69 -9.01 21.82 -13.45
CA GLU A 69 -7.85 22.20 -12.64
C GLU A 69 -8.02 21.72 -11.20
N LEU A 70 -9.21 21.93 -10.62
CA LEU A 70 -9.56 21.47 -9.27
C LEU A 70 -9.39 19.96 -9.13
N LYS A 71 -9.96 19.18 -10.05
CA LYS A 71 -9.85 17.70 -10.06
C LYS A 71 -8.40 17.25 -10.16
N THR A 72 -7.63 17.88 -11.05
CA THR A 72 -6.22 17.54 -11.29
C THR A 72 -5.39 17.74 -10.04
N VAL A 73 -5.55 18.89 -9.38
CA VAL A 73 -4.82 19.25 -8.15
C VAL A 73 -5.26 18.41 -6.95
N MET A 74 -6.55 18.10 -6.83
CA MET A 74 -7.05 17.18 -5.79
C MET A 74 -6.47 15.77 -5.95
N ASN A 75 -6.38 15.27 -7.19
CA ASN A 75 -5.80 13.95 -7.48
C ASN A 75 -4.29 13.89 -7.16
N MET A 76 -3.59 15.03 -7.13
CA MET A 76 -2.20 15.14 -6.66
C MET A 76 -2.08 15.14 -5.13
N GLY A 77 -3.19 15.02 -4.40
CA GLY A 77 -3.22 14.99 -2.94
C GLY A 77 -3.08 16.36 -2.27
N ILE A 78 -3.26 17.47 -3.00
CA ILE A 78 -3.24 18.82 -2.45
C ILE A 78 -4.60 19.11 -1.81
N ALA A 79 -4.63 19.20 -0.47
CA ALA A 79 -5.87 19.31 0.29
C ALA A 79 -6.37 20.75 0.53
N LEU A 80 -5.50 21.76 0.36
CA LEU A 80 -5.85 23.16 0.55
C LEU A 80 -5.89 23.85 -0.81
N LEU A 81 -7.01 24.52 -1.10
CA LEU A 81 -7.35 24.94 -2.45
C LEU A 81 -7.88 26.37 -2.40
N GLN A 82 -7.39 27.22 -3.30
CA GLN A 82 -7.78 28.62 -3.39
C GLN A 82 -7.98 29.01 -4.86
N GLY A 83 -9.10 29.67 -5.16
CA GLY A 83 -9.36 30.14 -6.51
C GLY A 83 -10.78 30.64 -6.71
N TYR A 84 -11.01 31.38 -7.80
CA TYR A 84 -12.30 32.01 -8.09
C TYR A 84 -13.39 31.00 -8.42
N TYR A 85 -13.02 29.78 -8.85
CA TYR A 85 -13.96 28.67 -9.00
C TYR A 85 -14.60 28.29 -7.65
N LEU A 86 -13.82 28.32 -6.56
CA LEU A 86 -14.30 27.96 -5.23
C LEU A 86 -15.11 29.09 -4.61
N HIS A 87 -14.52 30.28 -4.55
CA HIS A 87 -15.20 31.50 -4.12
C HIS A 87 -14.38 32.73 -4.50
N LYS A 88 -15.04 33.82 -4.89
CA LYS A 88 -14.36 35.10 -5.10
C LYS A 88 -14.00 35.77 -3.77
N PRO A 89 -12.93 36.59 -3.70
CA PRO A 89 -12.56 37.32 -2.50
C PRO A 89 -13.74 38.13 -1.95
N SER A 90 -14.00 38.00 -0.65
CA SER A 90 -15.09 38.69 0.05
C SER A 90 -14.53 39.37 1.30
N PRO A 91 -14.93 40.62 1.61
CA PRO A 91 -14.55 41.29 2.85
C PRO A 91 -15.20 40.66 4.09
N VAL A 92 -16.20 39.78 3.90
CA VAL A 92 -16.87 39.05 4.97
C VAL A 92 -16.45 37.58 4.91
N LEU A 93 -15.85 37.10 6.00
CA LEU A 93 -15.58 35.68 6.26
C LEU A 93 -16.91 34.96 6.55
N ASN A 94 -17.65 34.61 5.50
CA ASN A 94 -18.79 33.72 5.61
C ASN A 94 -18.29 32.28 5.73
N GLY A 95 -18.39 31.73 6.94
CA GLY A 95 -17.85 30.41 7.33
C GLY A 95 -18.69 29.21 6.92
N ASP A 96 -19.48 29.30 5.85
CA ASP A 96 -20.12 28.11 5.32
C ASP A 96 -19.04 27.23 4.69
N ARG A 97 -18.93 25.99 5.18
CA ARG A 97 -18.12 24.96 4.52
C ARG A 97 -18.62 24.87 3.10
N ALA A 98 -17.87 25.40 2.13
CA ALA A 98 -18.15 25.16 0.73
C ALA A 98 -18.19 23.64 0.54
N GLN A 99 -19.38 23.10 0.34
CA GLN A 99 -19.53 21.71 -0.06
C GLN A 99 -19.04 21.65 -1.50
N ILE A 100 -17.73 21.42 -1.68
CA ILE A 100 -17.23 21.02 -2.98
C ILE A 100 -17.88 19.67 -3.24
N SER A 101 -18.82 19.64 -4.19
CA SER A 101 -19.71 18.51 -4.53
C SER A 101 -18.98 17.25 -5.02
N MET A 102 -17.67 17.16 -4.84
CA MET A 102 -16.81 16.05 -5.26
C MET A 102 -16.06 15.35 -4.12
N LEU A 103 -16.29 15.69 -2.85
CA LEU A 103 -15.55 15.06 -1.74
C LEU A 103 -16.41 14.50 -0.60
N HIS A 104 -17.70 14.27 -0.84
CA HIS A 104 -18.48 13.39 0.02
C HIS A 104 -19.12 12.29 -0.81
N ASN A 105 -18.61 11.07 -0.59
CA ASN A 105 -19.11 9.73 -0.92
C ASN A 105 -18.07 8.97 -1.75
N LYS A 106 -17.33 8.01 -1.19
CA LYS A 106 -17.78 6.96 -0.27
C LYS A 106 -16.68 6.57 0.72
N SER A 107 -17.08 6.47 1.98
CA SER A 107 -16.60 5.47 2.94
C SER A 107 -15.09 5.21 2.96
N ALA A 108 -14.36 6.09 3.66
CA ALA A 108 -13.19 5.70 4.46
C ALA A 108 -13.63 4.84 5.67
N SER A 109 -14.43 3.81 5.36
CA SER A 109 -14.87 2.73 6.23
C SER A 109 -14.68 1.44 5.43
N CYS A 110 -13.50 1.26 4.83
CA CYS A 110 -13.01 -0.09 4.62
C CYS A 110 -12.27 -0.46 5.90
N CYS A 111 -13.03 -1.06 6.82
CA CYS A 111 -12.61 -2.10 7.74
C CYS A 111 -11.12 -2.08 8.16
N MET A 112 -10.73 -1.21 9.08
CA MET A 112 -9.56 -1.45 9.95
C MET A 112 -9.95 -2.42 11.08
N GLN A 113 -10.46 -3.59 10.72
CA GLN A 113 -10.67 -4.67 11.67
C GLN A 113 -10.07 -5.94 11.08
N ASN A 114 -9.04 -6.43 11.78
CA ASN A 114 -8.44 -7.76 11.71
C ASN A 114 -8.17 -8.30 10.30
N ASP A 115 -6.90 -8.41 9.89
CA ASP A 115 -6.29 -9.59 9.24
C ASP A 115 -7.12 -10.57 8.38
N GLU A 116 -8.19 -10.11 7.74
CA GLU A 116 -9.02 -10.90 6.84
C GLU A 116 -8.77 -10.40 5.43
N LEU A 117 -8.73 -11.37 4.52
CA LEU A 117 -8.78 -11.16 3.08
C LEU A 117 -9.78 -10.04 2.79
N CYS A 118 -9.33 -8.92 2.24
CA CYS A 118 -10.24 -7.88 1.79
C CYS A 118 -10.98 -8.46 0.59
N PHE A 119 -12.29 -8.65 0.75
CA PHE A 119 -13.12 -9.20 -0.28
C PHE A 119 -13.81 -8.07 -1.04
N ILE A 120 -14.16 -8.36 -2.29
CA ILE A 120 -14.87 -7.41 -3.15
C ILE A 120 -16.21 -6.94 -2.54
N GLY A 121 -16.82 -7.76 -1.67
CA GLY A 121 -18.01 -7.42 -0.92
C GLY A 121 -17.82 -6.27 0.07
N ASP A 122 -16.62 -6.09 0.62
CA ASP A 122 -16.34 -5.06 1.64
C ASP A 122 -16.36 -3.65 1.05
N ILE A 123 -16.04 -3.52 -0.23
CA ILE A 123 -16.06 -2.26 -0.98
C ILE A 123 -17.32 -2.12 -1.86
N ALA A 124 -18.28 -3.05 -1.73
CA ALA A 124 -19.51 -3.02 -2.50
C ALA A 124 -20.45 -1.90 -2.04
N HIS A 125 -21.03 -1.20 -3.01
CA HIS A 125 -22.03 -0.19 -2.75
C HIS A 125 -23.40 -0.65 -3.23
N ASN A 126 -24.39 -0.54 -2.33
CA ASN A 126 -25.75 -0.87 -2.68
C ASN A 126 -26.34 0.19 -3.61
N ILE A 127 -26.74 -0.22 -4.81
CA ILE A 127 -27.52 0.60 -5.73
C ILE A 127 -28.91 -0.02 -5.77
N THR A 128 -29.93 0.75 -5.41
CA THR A 128 -31.32 0.26 -5.41
C THR A 128 -31.62 -0.38 -6.76
N PRO A 129 -32.02 -1.66 -6.84
CA PRO A 129 -32.25 -2.28 -8.13
C PRO A 129 -33.58 -1.82 -8.75
N ILE A 130 -33.77 -2.10 -10.03
CA ILE A 130 -35.04 -1.96 -10.72
C ILE A 130 -35.57 -3.34 -11.13
N HIS A 131 -36.89 -3.50 -11.12
CA HIS A 131 -37.52 -4.74 -11.54
C HIS A 131 -37.57 -4.82 -13.09
N PRO A 132 -37.41 -6.00 -13.72
CA PRO A 132 -37.47 -6.15 -15.18
C PRO A 132 -38.81 -5.71 -15.79
N SER A 133 -39.93 -5.85 -15.07
CA SER A 133 -41.24 -5.35 -15.51
C SER A 133 -41.46 -3.86 -15.25
N GLY A 134 -40.45 -3.17 -14.70
CA GLY A 134 -40.52 -1.76 -14.35
C GLY A 134 -40.68 -0.84 -15.56
N ASP A 135 -41.02 0.42 -15.29
CA ASP A 135 -41.17 1.44 -16.30
C ASP A 135 -39.82 2.06 -16.66
N ILE A 136 -39.61 2.33 -17.95
CA ILE A 136 -38.43 3.03 -18.47
C ILE A 136 -38.26 4.40 -17.79
N TRP A 137 -39.37 5.08 -17.52
CA TRP A 137 -39.39 6.39 -16.86
C TRP A 137 -38.80 6.33 -15.45
N SER A 138 -38.97 5.23 -14.73
CA SER A 138 -38.38 5.06 -13.40
C SER A 138 -36.84 4.94 -13.47
N ALA A 139 -36.29 4.29 -14.49
CA ALA A 139 -34.84 4.26 -14.72
C ALA A 139 -34.32 5.64 -15.18
N PHE A 140 -35.04 6.30 -16.09
CA PHE A 140 -34.68 7.64 -16.58
C PHE A 140 -34.61 8.66 -15.44
N ASN A 141 -35.66 8.76 -14.62
CA ASN A 141 -35.68 9.69 -13.49
C ASN A 141 -34.53 9.46 -12.53
N ARG A 142 -34.23 8.18 -12.22
CA ARG A 142 -33.12 7.85 -11.33
C ARG A 142 -31.78 8.32 -11.88
N PHE A 143 -31.55 8.22 -13.19
CA PHE A 143 -30.34 8.78 -13.79
C PHE A 143 -30.37 10.31 -13.78
N VAL A 144 -31.49 10.96 -14.07
CA VAL A 144 -31.57 12.44 -14.09
C VAL A 144 -31.39 13.03 -12.69
N GLU A 145 -32.04 12.45 -11.68
CA GLU A 145 -32.02 12.91 -10.28
C GLU A 145 -30.66 12.71 -9.62
N ASP A 146 -29.96 11.61 -9.92
CA ASP A 146 -28.63 11.34 -9.40
C ASP A 146 -27.60 11.16 -10.53
N PRO A 147 -26.86 12.23 -10.88
CA PRO A 147 -25.77 12.18 -11.85
C PRO A 147 -24.63 11.22 -11.47
N ALA A 148 -24.49 10.85 -10.19
CA ALA A 148 -23.47 9.93 -9.73
C ALA A 148 -23.81 8.47 -10.05
N ILE A 149 -25.09 8.14 -10.29
CA ILE A 149 -25.50 6.80 -10.73
C ILE A 149 -25.08 6.62 -12.20
N ARG A 150 -24.10 5.74 -12.40
CA ARG A 150 -23.60 5.31 -13.72
C ARG A 150 -24.28 4.05 -14.22
N VAL A 151 -24.70 3.17 -13.30
CA VAL A 151 -25.31 1.88 -13.61
C VAL A 151 -26.47 1.61 -12.66
N ILE A 152 -27.55 1.03 -13.17
CA ILE A 152 -28.66 0.51 -12.37
C ILE A 152 -28.75 -1.01 -12.57
N PRO A 153 -28.66 -1.82 -11.50
CA PRO A 153 -28.85 -3.26 -11.60
C PRO A 153 -30.33 -3.60 -11.78
N VAL A 154 -30.62 -4.52 -12.69
CA VAL A 154 -31.95 -5.10 -12.90
C VAL A 154 -32.04 -6.41 -12.14
N VAL A 155 -32.96 -6.49 -11.18
CA VAL A 155 -33.06 -7.62 -10.25
C VAL A 155 -34.49 -8.15 -10.23
N ASP A 156 -34.59 -9.47 -10.30
CA ASP A 156 -35.83 -10.24 -10.19
C ASP A 156 -35.65 -11.32 -9.12
N ASP A 157 -36.57 -11.46 -8.18
CA ASP A 157 -36.46 -12.38 -7.04
C ASP A 157 -35.09 -12.36 -6.33
N SER A 158 -34.55 -11.15 -6.10
CA SER A 158 -33.21 -10.91 -5.54
C SER A 158 -32.02 -11.41 -6.39
N ARG A 159 -32.24 -11.84 -7.63
CA ARG A 159 -31.18 -12.26 -8.57
C ARG A 159 -30.95 -11.21 -9.65
N ILE A 160 -29.69 -11.00 -10.02
CA ILE A 160 -29.32 -10.08 -11.09
C ILE A 160 -29.71 -10.72 -12.42
N VAL A 161 -30.59 -10.06 -13.18
CA VAL A 161 -31.05 -10.52 -14.49
C VAL A 161 -30.58 -9.61 -15.63
N GLY A 162 -30.09 -8.41 -15.30
CA GLY A 162 -29.54 -7.46 -16.26
C GLY A 162 -28.97 -6.22 -15.59
N ILE A 163 -28.47 -5.30 -16.40
CA ILE A 163 -27.99 -3.99 -15.98
C ILE A 163 -28.38 -2.91 -16.99
N LEU A 164 -28.45 -1.67 -16.54
CA LEU A 164 -28.62 -0.49 -17.39
C LEU A 164 -27.46 0.46 -17.18
N HIS A 165 -26.68 0.72 -18.22
CA HIS A 165 -25.64 1.74 -18.20
C HIS A 165 -26.23 3.10 -18.57
N ARG A 166 -25.93 4.13 -17.79
CA ARG A 166 -26.43 5.50 -17.98
C ARG A 166 -26.24 5.97 -19.42
N ASN A 167 -24.99 5.98 -19.91
CA ASN A 167 -24.66 6.54 -21.22
C ASN A 167 -25.39 5.79 -22.34
N ARG A 168 -25.27 4.45 -22.37
CA ARG A 168 -25.93 3.62 -23.39
C ARG A 168 -27.45 3.70 -23.31
N PHE A 169 -28.04 3.75 -22.11
CA PHE A 169 -29.47 3.88 -21.92
C PHE A 169 -29.99 5.25 -22.41
N LEU A 170 -29.36 6.35 -22.00
CA LEU A 170 -29.77 7.69 -22.42
C LEU A 170 -29.55 7.91 -23.91
N GLU A 171 -28.41 7.47 -24.45
CA GLU A 171 -28.07 7.62 -25.87
C GLU A 171 -28.93 6.73 -26.78
N ASN A 172 -29.08 5.44 -26.47
CA ASN A 172 -29.74 4.49 -27.38
C ASN A 172 -31.25 4.36 -27.13
N SER A 173 -31.68 4.48 -25.88
CA SER A 173 -33.08 4.18 -25.49
C SER A 173 -33.93 5.43 -25.29
N ILE A 174 -33.35 6.57 -24.95
CA ILE A 174 -34.08 7.83 -24.72
C ILE A 174 -33.93 8.79 -25.91
N LEU A 175 -32.70 9.13 -26.28
CA LEU A 175 -32.40 10.01 -27.41
C LEU A 175 -32.56 9.25 -28.74
N GLY A 176 -31.76 8.20 -28.93
CA GLY A 176 -31.57 7.51 -30.20
C GLY A 176 -30.96 8.39 -31.29
N ASN A 177 -30.62 7.79 -32.44
CA ASN A 177 -29.94 8.48 -33.55
C ASN A 177 -30.70 9.69 -34.12
N TYR A 178 -32.02 9.80 -33.86
CA TYR A 178 -32.89 10.83 -34.42
C TYR A 178 -33.70 11.59 -33.35
N GLY A 179 -33.45 11.39 -32.05
CA GLY A 179 -34.15 12.10 -30.97
C GLY A 179 -35.57 11.59 -30.62
N PHE A 180 -36.05 10.54 -31.29
CA PHE A 180 -37.40 10.00 -31.09
C PHE A 180 -37.46 8.69 -30.29
N ALA A 181 -36.32 8.17 -29.80
CA ALA A 181 -36.28 6.84 -29.19
C ALA A 181 -37.21 6.70 -27.98
N MET A 182 -37.37 7.76 -27.18
CA MET A 182 -38.30 7.76 -26.05
C MET A 182 -39.74 7.43 -26.46
N HIS A 183 -40.22 7.99 -27.58
CA HIS A 183 -41.59 7.75 -28.07
C HIS A 183 -41.73 6.35 -28.67
N LEU A 184 -40.69 5.88 -29.36
CA LEU A 184 -40.64 4.54 -29.97
C LEU A 184 -40.56 3.43 -28.91
N ASN A 185 -39.95 3.72 -27.76
CA ASN A 185 -39.80 2.79 -26.65
C ASN A 185 -40.89 2.95 -25.58
N ALA A 186 -41.91 3.80 -25.79
CA ALA A 186 -42.92 4.11 -24.77
C ALA A 186 -43.70 2.89 -24.25
N THR A 187 -43.81 1.82 -25.05
CA THR A 187 -44.48 0.56 -24.67
C THR A 187 -43.54 -0.50 -24.11
N LYS A 188 -42.23 -0.31 -24.24
CA LYS A 188 -41.22 -1.26 -23.78
C LYS A 188 -41.07 -1.20 -22.25
N ARG A 189 -40.59 -2.30 -21.69
CA ARG A 189 -40.25 -2.44 -20.27
C ARG A 189 -38.74 -2.49 -20.09
N ILE A 190 -38.29 -2.46 -18.84
CA ILE A 190 -36.87 -2.55 -18.51
C ILE A 190 -36.23 -3.84 -19.08
N HIS A 191 -36.95 -4.96 -19.07
CA HIS A 191 -36.46 -6.22 -19.64
C HIS A 191 -36.15 -6.16 -21.13
N ASP A 192 -36.79 -5.24 -21.88
CA ASP A 192 -36.55 -5.08 -23.32
C ASP A 192 -35.29 -4.25 -23.63
N LEU A 193 -34.78 -3.53 -22.63
CA LEU A 193 -33.67 -2.59 -22.78
C LEU A 193 -32.44 -2.96 -21.95
N MET A 194 -32.58 -3.87 -20.99
CA MET A 194 -31.48 -4.29 -20.13
C MET A 194 -30.39 -5.02 -20.92
N GLU A 195 -29.14 -4.77 -20.54
CA GLU A 195 -27.97 -5.48 -21.04
C GLU A 195 -27.56 -6.59 -20.07
N GLN A 196 -26.81 -7.57 -20.56
CA GLN A 196 -26.21 -8.59 -19.69
C GLN A 196 -25.02 -8.00 -18.94
N PRO A 197 -24.87 -8.27 -17.63
CA PRO A 197 -23.73 -7.79 -16.86
C PRO A 197 -22.42 -8.37 -17.41
N SER A 198 -21.45 -7.49 -17.68
CA SER A 198 -20.14 -7.89 -18.21
C SER A 198 -19.30 -8.67 -17.19
N MET A 199 -19.60 -8.53 -15.90
CA MET A 199 -18.99 -9.34 -14.84
C MET A 199 -19.88 -9.42 -13.60
N ILE A 200 -20.06 -10.65 -13.11
CA ILE A 200 -20.68 -10.96 -11.81
C ILE A 200 -19.64 -11.68 -10.95
N VAL A 201 -19.52 -11.27 -9.69
CA VAL A 201 -18.55 -11.82 -8.74
C VAL A 201 -19.26 -12.11 -7.41
N ASP A 202 -18.82 -13.15 -6.70
CA ASP A 202 -19.27 -13.39 -5.33
C ASP A 202 -18.58 -12.45 -4.34
N ALA A 203 -19.30 -12.00 -3.33
CA ALA A 203 -18.86 -11.05 -2.32
C ALA A 203 -17.61 -11.51 -1.57
N ASN A 204 -17.33 -12.81 -1.51
CA ASN A 204 -16.15 -13.39 -0.86
C ASN A 204 -14.99 -13.63 -1.86
N THR A 205 -15.01 -13.01 -3.04
CA THR A 205 -13.87 -13.06 -3.97
C THR A 205 -12.85 -11.99 -3.58
N THR A 206 -11.55 -12.31 -3.62
CA THR A 206 -10.48 -11.38 -3.25
C THR A 206 -10.36 -10.22 -4.24
N LEU A 207 -9.83 -9.07 -3.80
CA LEU A 207 -9.62 -7.93 -4.69
C LEU A 207 -8.65 -8.25 -5.83
N GLU A 208 -7.60 -9.03 -5.56
CA GLU A 208 -6.58 -9.41 -6.55
C GLU A 208 -7.17 -10.29 -7.68
N ASP A 209 -7.97 -11.29 -7.33
CA ASP A 209 -8.61 -12.17 -8.31
C ASP A 209 -9.55 -11.40 -9.23
N VAL A 210 -10.28 -10.42 -8.66
CA VAL A 210 -11.17 -9.56 -9.44
C VAL A 210 -10.36 -8.66 -10.37
N ALA A 211 -9.25 -8.08 -9.91
CA ALA A 211 -8.37 -7.26 -10.74
C ALA A 211 -7.75 -8.05 -11.91
N GLN A 212 -7.32 -9.28 -11.67
CA GLN A 212 -6.81 -10.15 -12.73
C GLN A 212 -7.89 -10.45 -13.78
N ARG A 213 -9.13 -10.71 -13.36
CA ARG A 213 -10.25 -10.91 -14.28
C ARG A 213 -10.58 -9.67 -15.10
N ILE A 214 -10.38 -8.47 -14.57
CA ILE A 214 -10.56 -7.21 -15.33
C ILE A 214 -9.56 -7.12 -16.48
N GLN A 215 -8.30 -7.50 -16.27
CA GLN A 215 -7.28 -7.48 -17.33
C GLN A 215 -7.62 -8.42 -18.50
N SER A 216 -8.36 -9.49 -18.24
CA SER A 216 -8.84 -10.41 -19.26
C SER A 216 -10.12 -9.95 -20.00
N ARG A 217 -10.71 -8.82 -19.61
CA ARG A 217 -11.92 -8.29 -20.26
C ARG A 217 -11.61 -7.73 -21.65
N LYS A 218 -12.62 -7.78 -22.52
CA LYS A 218 -12.60 -7.03 -23.80
C LYS A 218 -12.54 -5.53 -23.52
N SER A 219 -11.79 -4.81 -24.35
CA SER A 219 -11.52 -3.37 -24.21
C SER A 219 -12.78 -2.51 -24.03
N GLU A 220 -13.88 -2.89 -24.68
CA GLU A 220 -15.18 -2.20 -24.64
C GLU A 220 -15.84 -2.18 -23.25
N PHE A 221 -15.49 -3.12 -22.36
CA PHE A 221 -16.13 -3.31 -21.04
C PHE A 221 -15.15 -3.07 -19.87
N LEU A 222 -13.99 -2.47 -20.13
CA LEU A 222 -12.95 -2.25 -19.11
C LEU A 222 -13.40 -1.32 -17.98
N TYR A 223 -14.29 -0.39 -18.29
CA TYR A 223 -14.79 0.61 -17.33
C TYR A 223 -16.16 0.25 -16.73
N ASP A 224 -16.72 -0.90 -17.12
CA ASP A 224 -18.03 -1.33 -16.64
C ASP A 224 -17.95 -1.79 -15.18
N ASP A 225 -18.89 -1.29 -14.38
CA ASP A 225 -19.03 -1.64 -12.96
C ASP A 225 -19.27 -3.15 -12.76
N ILE A 226 -18.80 -3.66 -11.64
CA ILE A 226 -18.80 -5.07 -11.26
C ILE A 226 -20.05 -5.36 -10.45
N CYS A 227 -20.82 -6.37 -10.85
CA CYS A 227 -21.98 -6.83 -10.10
C CYS A 227 -21.55 -7.78 -8.98
N ILE A 228 -21.91 -7.48 -7.74
CA ILE A 228 -21.57 -8.31 -6.58
C ILE A 228 -22.78 -9.08 -6.10
N THR A 229 -22.59 -10.37 -5.89
CA THR A 229 -23.60 -11.28 -5.33
C THR A 229 -23.13 -11.84 -4.01
N LYS A 230 -24.06 -12.13 -3.09
CA LYS A 230 -23.78 -12.85 -1.84
C LYS A 230 -24.81 -13.94 -1.69
N ASN A 231 -24.37 -15.20 -1.61
CA ASN A 231 -25.25 -16.37 -1.61
C ASN A 231 -26.20 -16.41 -2.82
N GLY A 232 -25.71 -15.99 -3.99
CA GLY A 232 -26.47 -15.94 -5.25
C GLY A 232 -27.53 -14.82 -5.32
N LYS A 233 -27.59 -13.92 -4.33
CA LYS A 233 -28.49 -12.75 -4.33
C LYS A 233 -27.70 -11.47 -4.60
N TYR A 234 -28.35 -10.47 -5.20
CA TYR A 234 -27.77 -9.14 -5.38
C TYR A 234 -27.31 -8.57 -4.03
N HIS A 235 -26.04 -8.17 -3.97
CA HIS A 235 -25.43 -7.60 -2.78
C HIS A 235 -25.03 -6.14 -2.98
N GLY A 236 -24.54 -5.80 -4.17
CA GLY A 236 -24.11 -4.44 -4.48
C GLY A 236 -23.40 -4.34 -5.81
N MET A 237 -22.82 -3.19 -6.08
CA MET A 237 -21.96 -2.92 -7.22
C MET A 237 -20.64 -2.28 -6.80
N VAL A 238 -19.58 -2.57 -7.53
CA VAL A 238 -18.25 -1.98 -7.33
C VAL A 238 -17.79 -1.35 -8.65
N ALA A 239 -17.47 -0.06 -8.63
CA ALA A 239 -16.86 0.57 -9.79
C ALA A 239 -15.38 0.16 -9.89
N VAL A 240 -14.88 -0.03 -11.11
CA VAL A 240 -13.50 -0.51 -11.34
C VAL A 240 -12.44 0.38 -10.68
N HIS A 241 -12.62 1.70 -10.72
CA HIS A 241 -11.70 2.63 -10.07
C HIS A 241 -11.68 2.49 -8.53
N ILE A 242 -12.81 2.11 -7.90
CA ILE A 242 -12.87 1.87 -6.45
C ILE A 242 -12.04 0.63 -6.09
N LEU A 243 -12.15 -0.43 -6.89
CA LEU A 243 -11.31 -1.62 -6.75
C LEU A 243 -9.82 -1.29 -6.89
N LEU A 244 -9.43 -0.55 -7.93
CA LEU A 244 -8.04 -0.17 -8.16
C LEU A 244 -7.49 0.70 -7.02
N ASN A 245 -8.30 1.65 -6.52
CA ASN A 245 -7.93 2.47 -5.36
C ASN A 245 -7.73 1.60 -4.12
N ALA A 246 -8.63 0.65 -3.85
CA ALA A 246 -8.52 -0.26 -2.71
C ALA A 246 -7.24 -1.13 -2.77
N ILE A 247 -6.89 -1.64 -3.95
CA ILE A 247 -5.63 -2.40 -4.16
C ILE A 247 -4.40 -1.49 -3.97
N THR A 248 -4.47 -0.26 -4.47
CA THR A 248 -3.36 0.70 -4.38
C THR A 248 -3.14 1.15 -2.93
N GLU A 249 -4.22 1.45 -2.20
CA GLU A 249 -4.17 1.77 -0.77
C GLU A 249 -3.61 0.60 0.03
N ARG A 250 -4.05 -0.63 -0.25
CA ARG A 250 -3.47 -1.83 0.36
C ARG A 250 -1.98 -1.96 0.08
N SER A 251 -1.57 -1.80 -1.17
CA SER A 251 -0.16 -1.87 -1.58
C SER A 251 0.68 -0.76 -0.93
N LEU A 252 0.13 0.44 -0.77
CA LEU A 252 0.77 1.55 -0.07
C LEU A 252 0.89 1.28 1.43
N ILE A 253 -0.10 0.64 2.07
CA ILE A 253 0.00 0.26 3.49
C ILE A 253 1.08 -0.80 3.69
N LEU A 254 1.19 -1.77 2.77
CA LEU A 254 2.27 -2.75 2.78
C LEU A 254 3.64 -2.07 2.56
N ALA A 255 3.73 -1.16 1.59
CA ALA A 255 4.97 -0.45 1.25
C ALA A 255 5.39 0.56 2.32
N ARG A 256 4.47 1.30 2.93
CA ARG A 256 4.76 2.26 4.02
C ARG A 256 5.30 1.58 5.27
N ASN A 257 4.89 0.34 5.49
CA ASN A 257 5.36 -0.46 6.61
C ASN A 257 6.53 -1.34 6.23
N ALA A 258 7.02 -1.34 4.99
CA ALA A 258 8.17 -2.12 4.55
C ALA A 258 9.47 -1.32 4.67
N ASN A 259 10.57 -2.01 4.91
CA ASN A 259 11.89 -1.41 4.86
C ASN A 259 12.26 -1.10 3.39
N PRO A 260 12.61 0.15 3.06
CA PRO A 260 12.77 0.62 1.67
C PRO A 260 13.92 -0.07 0.92
N LEU A 261 14.86 -0.68 1.65
CA LEU A 261 16.03 -1.32 1.06
C LEU A 261 15.80 -2.81 0.77
N SER A 262 15.13 -3.51 1.67
CA SER A 262 14.89 -4.96 1.56
C SER A 262 13.53 -5.34 0.99
N GLY A 263 12.54 -4.43 0.99
CA GLY A 263 11.15 -4.76 0.68
C GLY A 263 10.40 -5.54 1.77
N LEU A 264 11.13 -6.16 2.72
CA LEU A 264 10.54 -6.83 3.88
C LEU A 264 9.73 -5.90 4.80
N PRO A 265 8.66 -6.40 5.46
CA PRO A 265 7.95 -5.69 6.51
C PRO A 265 8.86 -5.14 7.62
N GLY A 266 8.61 -3.91 8.06
CA GLY A 266 9.34 -3.17 9.09
C GLY A 266 8.70 -3.23 10.47
N ASN A 267 9.16 -2.36 11.38
CA ASN A 267 8.90 -2.45 12.82
C ASN A 267 7.41 -2.47 13.21
N GLU A 268 6.57 -1.65 12.59
CA GLU A 268 5.13 -1.64 12.91
C GLU A 268 4.44 -2.97 12.55
N SER A 269 4.78 -3.56 11.40
CA SER A 269 4.27 -4.86 10.97
C SER A 269 4.76 -5.99 11.87
N ILE A 270 6.06 -5.96 12.24
CA ILE A 270 6.66 -6.93 13.16
C ILE A 270 5.94 -6.89 14.52
N GLN A 271 5.75 -5.70 15.10
CA GLN A 271 5.06 -5.54 16.38
C GLN A 271 3.61 -6.03 16.30
N ARG A 272 2.91 -5.73 15.20
CA ARG A 272 1.54 -6.17 14.97
C ARG A 272 1.42 -7.69 14.93
N GLU A 273 2.28 -8.35 14.16
CA GLU A 273 2.28 -9.81 14.03
C GLU A 273 2.57 -10.51 15.35
N ILE A 274 3.55 -10.02 16.13
CA ILE A 274 3.86 -10.57 17.45
C ILE A 274 2.66 -10.42 18.40
N ASN A 275 2.04 -9.23 18.44
CA ASN A 275 0.88 -9.00 19.30
C ASN A 275 -0.33 -9.85 18.88
N LYS A 276 -0.52 -10.08 17.58
CA LYS A 276 -1.54 -10.99 17.06
C LYS A 276 -1.33 -12.42 17.56
N ARG A 277 -0.12 -12.96 17.43
CA ARG A 277 0.18 -14.33 17.90
C ARG A 277 0.04 -14.47 19.41
N ILE A 278 0.44 -13.45 20.17
CA ILE A 278 0.23 -13.39 21.63
C ILE A 278 -1.27 -13.39 21.98
N SER A 279 -2.08 -12.55 21.33
CA SER A 279 -3.51 -12.44 21.63
C SER A 279 -4.31 -13.69 21.25
N GLN A 280 -3.88 -14.38 20.19
CA GLN A 280 -4.44 -15.66 19.75
C GLN A 280 -3.88 -16.87 20.52
N ASN A 281 -3.00 -16.64 21.51
CA ASN A 281 -2.34 -17.69 22.30
C ASN A 281 -1.65 -18.76 21.43
N MET A 282 -1.06 -18.33 20.31
CA MET A 282 -0.32 -19.20 19.40
C MET A 282 1.08 -19.48 19.95
N HIS A 283 1.59 -20.67 19.69
CA HIS A 283 2.98 -21.01 19.93
C HIS A 283 3.83 -20.60 18.72
N PHE A 284 4.86 -19.79 18.95
CA PHE A 284 5.76 -19.30 17.90
C PHE A 284 7.18 -19.12 18.43
N ASP A 285 8.14 -19.26 17.54
CA ASP A 285 9.53 -18.87 17.74
C ASP A 285 9.80 -17.56 17.03
N VAL A 286 10.64 -16.74 17.63
CA VAL A 286 11.13 -15.49 17.07
C VAL A 286 12.63 -15.61 16.87
N CYS A 287 13.05 -15.61 15.61
CA CYS A 287 14.42 -15.75 15.18
C CYS A 287 14.96 -14.37 14.80
N TYR A 288 15.83 -13.81 15.63
CA TYR A 288 16.53 -12.56 15.36
C TYR A 288 17.82 -12.87 14.62
N ILE A 289 18.02 -12.26 13.46
CA ILE A 289 19.16 -12.49 12.57
C ILE A 289 19.94 -11.18 12.47
N ASP A 290 21.25 -11.23 12.70
CA ASP A 290 22.15 -10.08 12.63
C ASP A 290 23.40 -10.41 11.80
N ILE A 291 23.84 -9.46 10.97
CA ILE A 291 25.06 -9.61 10.18
C ILE A 291 26.28 -9.20 11.01
N ASN A 292 27.17 -10.16 11.28
CA ASN A 292 28.38 -9.91 12.04
C ASN A 292 29.35 -9.02 11.24
N ASN A 293 29.98 -8.07 11.93
CA ASN A 293 31.00 -7.15 11.38
C ASN A 293 30.51 -6.32 10.17
N PHE A 294 29.21 -6.02 10.07
CA PHE A 294 28.65 -5.29 8.94
C PHE A 294 29.18 -3.85 8.78
N LYS A 295 29.42 -3.13 9.89
CA LYS A 295 30.01 -1.79 9.81
C LYS A 295 31.43 -1.79 9.21
N PRO A 296 32.40 -2.57 9.74
CA PRO A 296 33.72 -2.71 9.11
C PRO A 296 33.67 -3.15 7.64
N TYR A 297 32.68 -3.97 7.27
CA TYR A 297 32.44 -4.36 5.88
C TYR A 297 32.04 -3.15 5.01
N ASN A 298 31.08 -2.33 5.44
CA ASN A 298 30.69 -1.11 4.73
C ASN A 298 31.84 -0.10 4.61
N ASP A 299 32.67 0.00 5.64
CA ASP A 299 33.83 0.90 5.63
C ASP A 299 34.91 0.45 4.62
N HIS A 300 34.98 -0.84 4.29
CA HIS A 300 35.96 -1.41 3.33
C HIS A 300 35.41 -1.50 1.90
N TYR A 301 34.19 -2.03 1.74
CA TYR A 301 33.58 -2.31 0.44
C TYR A 301 32.62 -1.21 -0.06
N GLY A 302 32.28 -0.25 0.79
CA GLY A 302 31.32 0.81 0.49
C GLY A 302 29.87 0.42 0.77
N PHE A 303 29.02 1.43 0.98
CA PHE A 303 27.60 1.25 1.32
C PHE A 303 26.79 0.56 0.22
N GLU A 304 27.12 0.74 -1.07
CA GLU A 304 26.41 0.05 -2.17
C GLU A 304 26.57 -1.48 -2.11
N LYS A 305 27.78 -1.95 -1.77
CA LYS A 305 28.00 -3.38 -1.51
C LYS A 305 27.31 -3.82 -0.23
N GLY A 306 27.28 -2.99 0.81
CA GLY A 306 26.49 -3.22 2.02
C GLY A 306 25.00 -3.44 1.75
N ASP A 307 24.40 -2.56 0.95
CA ASP A 307 23.02 -2.64 0.51
C ASP A 307 22.74 -3.94 -0.26
N THR A 308 23.71 -4.38 -1.06
CA THR A 308 23.64 -5.66 -1.77
C THR A 308 23.61 -6.84 -0.80
N VAL A 309 24.38 -6.81 0.29
CA VAL A 309 24.34 -7.84 1.34
C VAL A 309 22.95 -7.90 1.99
N ILE A 310 22.38 -6.74 2.36
CA ILE A 310 21.05 -6.66 2.98
C ILE A 310 19.98 -7.24 2.05
N LYS A 311 19.99 -6.85 0.77
CA LYS A 311 19.06 -7.38 -0.25
C LYS A 311 19.21 -8.89 -0.43
N THR A 312 20.46 -9.36 -0.51
CA THR A 312 20.77 -10.80 -0.67
C THR A 312 20.25 -11.61 0.52
N LEU A 313 20.49 -11.15 1.75
CA LEU A 313 19.97 -11.80 2.94
C LEU A 313 18.44 -11.78 2.99
N SER A 314 17.81 -10.71 2.53
CA SER A 314 16.34 -10.60 2.47
C SER A 314 15.75 -11.66 1.55
N CYS A 315 16.29 -11.80 0.33
CA CYS A 315 15.86 -12.86 -0.60
C CYS A 315 16.11 -14.26 -0.04
N ILE A 316 17.27 -14.49 0.61
CA ILE A 316 17.57 -15.78 1.24
C ILE A 316 16.55 -16.13 2.33
N ILE A 317 16.15 -15.15 3.15
CA ILE A 317 15.13 -15.36 4.19
C ILE A 317 13.81 -15.77 3.54
N GLU A 318 13.36 -15.06 2.50
CA GLU A 318 12.12 -15.37 1.79
C GLU A 318 12.16 -16.75 1.11
N ASP A 319 13.24 -17.06 0.38
CA ASP A 319 13.44 -18.35 -0.30
C ASP A 319 13.62 -19.53 0.68
N SER A 320 13.99 -19.22 1.92
CA SER A 320 14.12 -20.23 2.97
C SER A 320 12.76 -20.70 3.49
N LEU A 321 11.73 -19.86 3.39
CA LEU A 321 10.35 -20.17 3.76
C LEU A 321 9.64 -20.89 2.60
N LYS A 322 8.96 -22.01 2.89
CA LYS A 322 8.22 -22.74 1.84
C LYS A 322 6.86 -22.09 1.58
N PRO A 323 6.29 -22.18 0.35
CA PRO A 323 4.93 -21.72 0.03
C PRO A 323 3.86 -22.16 1.05
N GLU A 324 3.96 -23.41 1.52
CA GLU A 324 3.05 -24.01 2.51
C GLU A 324 3.22 -23.43 3.92
N ASP A 325 4.41 -22.89 4.23
CA ASP A 325 4.75 -22.34 5.53
C ASP A 325 4.53 -20.81 5.60
N PHE A 326 4.34 -20.12 4.46
CA PHE A 326 4.15 -18.66 4.39
C PHE A 326 2.93 -18.19 5.18
N ASP A 327 1.83 -18.93 5.15
CA ASP A 327 0.62 -18.56 5.91
C ASP A 327 0.85 -18.62 7.44
N SER A 328 1.89 -19.34 7.88
CA SER A 328 2.25 -19.50 9.30
C SER A 328 3.55 -18.76 9.70
N SER A 329 4.24 -18.17 8.74
CA SER A 329 5.58 -17.58 8.92
C SER A 329 5.61 -16.12 8.47
N PHE A 330 6.40 -15.30 9.14
CA PHE A 330 6.51 -13.88 8.86
C PHE A 330 7.98 -13.47 8.88
N ALA A 331 8.46 -12.83 7.82
CA ALA A 331 9.79 -12.23 7.75
C ALA A 331 9.68 -10.71 7.86
N GLY A 332 10.63 -10.07 8.54
CA GLY A 332 10.70 -8.63 8.67
C GLY A 332 12.14 -8.12 8.79
N HIS A 333 12.31 -6.83 8.52
CA HIS A 333 13.57 -6.11 8.61
C HIS A 333 13.42 -4.93 9.59
N ILE A 334 14.09 -5.03 10.73
CA ILE A 334 14.05 -4.05 11.82
C ILE A 334 14.80 -2.78 11.41
N GLY A 335 16.00 -2.95 10.83
CA GLY A 335 16.82 -1.89 10.25
C GLY A 335 18.31 -2.22 10.23
N GLY A 336 19.06 -1.64 9.30
CA GLY A 336 20.50 -1.87 9.18
C GLY A 336 20.81 -3.33 8.87
N ASP A 337 21.47 -4.00 9.80
CA ASP A 337 21.87 -5.42 9.76
C ASP A 337 20.90 -6.35 10.52
N ASP A 338 19.78 -5.83 11.06
CA ASP A 338 18.86 -6.56 11.93
C ASP A 338 17.58 -7.06 11.25
N PHE A 339 17.42 -8.37 11.17
CA PHE A 339 16.25 -9.06 10.61
C PHE A 339 15.53 -9.90 11.65
N ILE A 340 14.27 -10.20 11.39
CA ILE A 340 13.45 -11.04 12.25
C ILE A 340 12.63 -12.02 11.41
N VAL A 341 12.51 -13.25 11.90
CA VAL A 341 11.60 -14.24 11.33
C VAL A 341 10.77 -14.86 12.44
N ILE A 342 9.46 -14.87 12.28
CA ILE A 342 8.49 -15.40 13.23
C ILE A 342 7.85 -16.62 12.59
N MET A 343 7.95 -17.79 13.22
CA MET A 343 7.46 -19.04 12.63
C MET A 343 7.10 -20.08 13.70
N PRO A 344 6.46 -21.21 13.34
CA PRO A 344 6.20 -22.28 14.28
C PRO A 344 7.50 -22.86 14.90
N PRO A 345 7.53 -23.20 16.20
CA PRO A 345 8.74 -23.68 16.89
C PRO A 345 9.35 -24.96 16.31
N GLN A 346 8.55 -25.74 15.59
CA GLN A 346 8.94 -27.02 14.99
C GLN A 346 9.84 -26.83 13.76
N ILE A 347 9.71 -25.70 13.06
CA ILE A 347 10.45 -25.42 11.83
C ILE A 347 11.58 -24.39 12.01
N SER A 348 11.65 -23.72 13.17
CA SER A 348 12.60 -22.63 13.43
C SER A 348 14.05 -23.01 13.19
N LEU A 349 14.50 -24.11 13.79
CA LEU A 349 15.90 -24.53 13.69
C LEU A 349 16.29 -24.95 12.26
N PRO A 350 15.55 -25.86 11.57
CA PRO A 350 15.86 -26.21 10.18
C PRO A 350 15.90 -25.01 9.21
N VAL A 351 14.96 -24.07 9.37
CA VAL A 351 14.92 -22.86 8.53
C VAL A 351 16.13 -21.96 8.80
N CYS A 352 16.51 -21.77 10.07
CA CYS A 352 17.69 -20.98 10.42
C CYS A 352 18.99 -21.59 9.87
N GLU A 353 19.13 -22.92 9.91
CA GLU A 353 20.27 -23.63 9.31
C GLU A 353 20.30 -23.46 7.77
N LYS A 354 19.14 -23.51 7.12
CA LYS A 354 19.00 -23.24 5.68
C LYS A 354 19.39 -21.79 5.33
N ILE A 355 18.98 -20.81 6.14
CA ILE A 355 19.35 -19.40 5.94
C ILE A 355 20.87 -19.23 6.05
N ILE A 356 21.52 -19.81 7.07
CA ILE A 356 22.98 -19.75 7.24
C ILE A 356 23.70 -20.36 6.04
N SER A 357 23.38 -21.61 5.69
CA SER A 357 24.04 -22.30 4.57
C SER A 357 23.86 -21.56 3.24
N SER A 358 22.66 -21.02 2.99
CA SER A 358 22.38 -20.23 1.78
C SER A 358 23.17 -18.92 1.78
N PHE A 359 23.24 -18.21 2.91
CA PHE A 359 24.04 -16.99 3.04
C PHE A 359 25.53 -17.26 2.82
N GLU A 360 26.09 -18.29 3.45
CA GLU A 360 27.48 -18.68 3.29
C GLU A 360 27.85 -19.02 1.84
N SER A 361 26.91 -19.60 1.07
CA SER A 361 27.11 -19.88 -0.36
C SER A 361 27.22 -18.63 -1.24
N THR A 362 26.72 -17.49 -0.77
CA THR A 362 26.77 -16.20 -1.51
C THR A 362 27.99 -15.34 -1.18
N LEU A 363 28.77 -15.71 -0.13
CA LEU A 363 29.99 -15.00 0.26
C LEU A 363 31.01 -14.75 -0.86
N PRO A 364 31.23 -15.67 -1.82
CA PRO A 364 32.17 -15.44 -2.92
C PRO A 364 31.78 -14.28 -3.84
N VAL A 365 30.49 -13.96 -3.93
CA VAL A 365 29.96 -12.86 -4.76
C VAL A 365 29.95 -11.54 -3.97
N LEU A 366 29.74 -11.64 -2.66
CA LEU A 366 29.69 -10.46 -1.78
C LEU A 366 31.10 -9.90 -1.51
N HIS A 367 32.12 -10.75 -1.46
CA HIS A 367 33.51 -10.34 -1.24
C HIS A 367 34.29 -10.27 -2.56
N ASP A 368 35.37 -9.49 -2.58
CA ASP A 368 36.29 -9.54 -3.72
C ASP A 368 37.03 -10.88 -3.74
N THR A 369 37.40 -11.35 -4.93
CA THR A 369 38.02 -12.68 -5.13
C THR A 369 39.29 -12.87 -4.30
N GLU A 370 40.07 -11.80 -4.11
CA GLU A 370 41.29 -11.82 -3.29
C GLU A 370 40.99 -11.97 -1.79
N ASP A 371 40.04 -11.18 -1.26
CA ASP A 371 39.68 -11.22 0.16
C ASP A 371 38.97 -12.54 0.51
N HIS A 372 38.10 -13.03 -0.37
CA HIS A 372 37.46 -14.33 -0.21
C HIS A 372 38.48 -15.47 -0.20
N GLY A 373 39.46 -15.44 -1.11
CA GLY A 373 40.53 -16.44 -1.18
C GLY A 373 41.42 -16.48 0.07
N LYS A 374 41.58 -15.35 0.76
CA LYS A 374 42.31 -15.25 2.05
C LYS A 374 41.46 -15.66 3.25
N GLY A 375 40.13 -15.56 3.15
CA GLY A 375 39.19 -15.81 4.25
C GLY A 375 39.06 -14.63 5.23
N TYR A 376 39.62 -13.47 4.91
CA TYR A 376 39.56 -12.25 5.72
C TYR A 376 39.83 -11.01 4.87
N TYR A 377 39.43 -9.84 5.38
CA TYR A 377 39.74 -8.53 4.83
C TYR A 377 40.28 -7.61 5.93
N ILE A 378 40.99 -6.54 5.55
CA ILE A 378 41.59 -5.58 6.49
C ILE A 378 40.80 -4.28 6.40
N SER A 379 40.15 -3.90 7.48
CA SER A 379 39.39 -2.66 7.57
C SER A 379 39.78 -1.87 8.82
N LYS A 380 39.28 -0.65 8.95
CA LYS A 380 39.51 0.16 10.14
C LYS A 380 38.51 -0.21 11.23
N ASN A 381 38.99 -0.31 12.46
CA ASN A 381 38.13 -0.50 13.62
C ASN A 381 37.59 0.85 14.15
N ARG A 382 36.81 0.80 15.24
CA ARG A 382 36.21 2.01 15.86
C ARG A 382 37.24 3.03 16.39
N ARG A 383 38.53 2.69 16.44
CA ARG A 383 39.65 3.53 16.87
C ARG A 383 40.50 4.02 15.68
N ASP A 384 40.03 3.83 14.45
CA ASP A 384 40.74 4.14 13.20
C ASP A 384 42.03 3.30 12.97
N GLU A 385 42.21 2.23 13.73
CA GLU A 385 43.34 1.30 13.59
C GLU A 385 43.02 0.19 12.58
N LYS A 386 44.02 -0.26 11.82
CA LYS A 386 43.85 -1.39 10.89
C LYS A 386 43.70 -2.68 11.68
N GLU A 387 42.58 -3.37 11.47
CA GLU A 387 42.25 -4.64 12.11
C GLU A 387 41.85 -5.67 11.04
N THR A 388 42.11 -6.94 11.31
CA THR A 388 41.76 -8.04 10.42
C THR A 388 40.37 -8.55 10.77
N PHE A 389 39.45 -8.56 9.81
CA PHE A 389 38.08 -9.05 9.96
C PHE A 389 37.89 -10.31 9.13
N ASN A 390 37.27 -11.34 9.73
CA ASN A 390 36.84 -12.51 8.98
C ASN A 390 35.76 -12.13 7.95
N LEU A 391 35.52 -12.99 6.96
CA LEU A 391 34.38 -12.85 6.05
C LEU A 391 33.05 -12.68 6.81
N LEU A 392 32.07 -12.07 6.14
CA LEU A 392 30.73 -11.92 6.71
C LEU A 392 30.16 -13.25 7.17
N SER A 393 29.43 -13.19 8.28
CA SER A 393 28.67 -14.29 8.85
C SER A 393 27.42 -13.73 9.51
N ILE A 394 26.45 -14.60 9.81
CA ILE A 394 25.22 -14.18 10.50
C ILE A 394 25.09 -14.86 11.86
N SER A 395 24.54 -14.13 12.82
CA SER A 395 24.20 -14.62 14.15
C SER A 395 22.69 -14.68 14.30
N ILE A 396 22.17 -15.87 14.65
CA ILE A 396 20.73 -16.10 14.82
C ILE A 396 20.42 -16.41 16.27
N GLY A 397 19.59 -15.58 16.91
CA GLY A 397 19.05 -15.80 18.24
C GLY A 397 17.58 -16.22 18.19
N ILE A 398 17.26 -17.42 18.67
CA ILE A 398 15.89 -17.97 18.69
C ILE A 398 15.31 -17.83 20.10
N VAL A 399 14.21 -17.09 20.22
CA VAL A 399 13.41 -16.98 21.44
C VAL A 399 12.09 -17.71 21.23
N SER A 400 11.79 -18.69 22.09
CA SER A 400 10.58 -19.50 21.96
C SER A 400 9.47 -19.04 22.90
N ALA A 401 8.30 -18.74 22.34
CA ALA A 401 7.08 -18.44 23.11
C ALA A 401 6.43 -19.69 23.73
N GLU A 402 6.91 -20.89 23.42
CA GLU A 402 6.54 -22.12 24.14
C GLU A 402 7.21 -22.17 25.52
N VAL A 403 8.46 -21.71 25.61
CA VAL A 403 9.26 -21.72 26.85
C VAL A 403 8.97 -20.48 27.69
N HIS A 404 8.80 -19.33 27.04
CA HIS A 404 8.51 -18.06 27.71
C HIS A 404 7.04 -17.68 27.54
N LYS A 405 6.31 -17.42 28.64
CA LYS A 405 5.02 -16.72 28.55
C LYS A 405 5.26 -15.25 28.21
N ILE A 406 5.35 -14.96 26.92
CA ILE A 406 5.55 -13.61 26.40
C ILE A 406 4.25 -12.82 26.58
N LYS A 407 4.28 -11.77 27.39
CA LYS A 407 3.12 -10.90 27.65
C LYS A 407 3.09 -9.67 26.74
N SER A 408 4.23 -9.28 26.18
CA SER A 408 4.33 -8.10 25.32
C SER A 408 5.55 -8.16 24.40
N PHE A 409 5.48 -7.40 23.30
CA PHE A 409 6.61 -7.19 22.39
C PHE A 409 7.87 -6.67 23.13
N ALA A 410 7.72 -5.77 24.09
CA ALA A 410 8.84 -5.21 24.84
C ALA A 410 9.59 -6.29 25.67
N GLN A 411 8.85 -7.23 26.27
CA GLN A 411 9.45 -8.35 27.00
C GLN A 411 10.25 -9.26 26.06
N LEU A 412 9.67 -9.59 24.90
CA LEU A 412 10.34 -10.39 23.87
C LEU A 412 11.64 -9.71 23.39
N ALA A 413 11.60 -8.41 23.09
CA ALA A 413 12.78 -7.65 22.65
C ALA A 413 13.91 -7.64 23.70
N SER A 414 13.56 -7.60 24.98
CA SER A 414 14.54 -7.69 26.08
C SER A 414 15.24 -9.07 26.09
N ILE A 415 14.48 -10.16 26.00
CA ILE A 415 15.03 -11.53 25.97
C ILE A 415 15.88 -11.72 24.70
N ALA A 416 15.39 -11.25 23.56
CA ALA A 416 16.08 -11.31 22.29
C ALA A 416 17.47 -10.66 22.30
N THR A 417 17.60 -9.52 22.99
CA THR A 417 18.88 -8.80 23.11
C THR A 417 19.95 -9.67 23.78
N GLU A 418 19.58 -10.45 24.80
CA GLU A 418 20.50 -11.35 25.50
C GLU A 418 20.90 -12.54 24.61
N VAL A 419 19.92 -13.15 23.94
CA VAL A 419 20.15 -14.32 23.07
C VAL A 419 21.00 -13.93 21.86
N LYS A 420 20.73 -12.76 21.27
CA LYS A 420 21.53 -12.17 20.19
C LYS A 420 22.98 -11.95 20.63
N LYS A 421 23.20 -11.43 21.84
CA LYS A 421 24.54 -11.25 22.40
C LYS A 421 25.27 -12.59 22.57
N ALA A 422 24.58 -13.62 23.04
CA ALA A 422 25.14 -14.96 23.15
C ALA A 422 25.53 -15.55 21.78
N ALA A 423 24.68 -15.38 20.76
CA ALA A 423 24.98 -15.79 19.39
C ALA A 423 26.24 -15.09 18.85
N LYS A 424 26.36 -13.77 19.02
CA LYS A 424 27.57 -13.03 18.61
C LYS A 424 28.85 -13.53 19.27
N VAL A 425 28.81 -13.88 20.56
CA VAL A 425 29.97 -14.43 21.28
C VAL A 425 30.38 -15.79 20.72
N GLN A 426 29.41 -16.65 20.40
CA GLN A 426 29.66 -17.96 19.82
C GLN A 426 30.22 -17.85 18.39
N SER A 427 29.67 -16.97 17.58
CA SER A 427 30.18 -16.64 16.24
C SER A 427 31.64 -16.16 16.27
N ALA A 428 31.96 -15.22 17.18
CA ALA A 428 33.31 -14.68 17.32
C ALA A 428 34.34 -15.76 17.70
N SER A 429 33.93 -16.77 18.46
CA SER A 429 34.78 -17.88 18.88
C SER A 429 34.92 -18.97 17.81
N GLY A 430 33.89 -19.18 16.99
CA GLY A 430 33.81 -20.24 15.98
C GLY A 430 34.29 -19.87 14.57
N LYS A 431 34.66 -18.61 14.31
CA LYS A 431 34.99 -18.07 12.97
C LYS A 431 33.90 -18.37 11.91
N GLY A 432 32.63 -18.11 12.24
CA GLY A 432 31.53 -18.35 11.30
C GLY A 432 30.17 -17.93 11.81
N SER A 433 29.12 -18.33 11.08
CA SER A 433 27.73 -18.10 11.46
C SER A 433 27.36 -18.94 12.68
N SER A 434 26.36 -18.50 13.45
CA SER A 434 25.97 -19.22 14.68
C SER A 434 24.48 -19.13 14.94
N ILE A 435 23.95 -20.16 15.62
CA ILE A 435 22.56 -20.21 16.09
C ILE A 435 22.57 -20.46 17.60
N VAL A 436 21.85 -19.63 18.35
CA VAL A 436 21.59 -19.82 19.78
C VAL A 436 20.10 -19.81 20.02
N ARG A 437 19.57 -20.90 20.61
CA ARG A 437 18.18 -20.99 21.06
C ARG A 437 18.13 -20.82 22.57
N ASP A 438 17.29 -19.91 23.05
CA ASP A 438 17.07 -19.76 24.49
C ASP A 438 16.42 -21.02 25.06
N ARG A 439 17.08 -21.62 26.07
CA ARG A 439 16.61 -22.82 26.78
C ARG A 439 16.34 -22.57 28.26
N ARG A 440 16.40 -21.31 28.71
CA ARG A 440 16.18 -20.95 30.13
C ARG A 440 14.69 -21.03 30.45
N LEU A 441 14.34 -21.89 31.41
CA LEU A 441 13.03 -21.85 32.07
C LEU A 441 13.07 -20.69 33.09
N MET A 442 12.14 -19.74 33.03
CA MET A 442 12.00 -18.78 34.14
C MET A 442 11.38 -19.51 35.33
N GLU A 443 12.05 -19.45 36.48
CA GLU A 443 11.52 -19.91 37.78
C GLU A 443 10.30 -19.11 38.23
#